data_AF-A0A9W8TXN1-F1
#
_entry.id   AF-A0A9W8TXN1-F1
#
_cell.length_a   1.000
_cell.length_b   1.000
_cell.length_c   1.000
_cell.angle_alpha   90.00
_cell.angle_beta   90.00
_cell.angle_gamma   90.00
#
_symmetry.space_group_name_H-M   'P 1'
#
loop_
_entity.id
_entity.type
_entity.pdbx_description
1 polymer ?
#
loop_
_entity_poly.entity_id
_entity_poly.type
_entity_poly.pdbx_seq_one_letter_code
_entity_poly.pdbx_strand_id
1 'polypeptide(L)'
;MLRDRFYPTSQSLENPERAHRTHGNPVLVDALKKLSLEGRLKFNREIEVKNEARRMKSVDHAMGNASRPGSPTASFVTVDSEEIDLIRKEPAFLKRVFEYLGPWAINFIQARNSSDKRKMEEDAESRVVAAKKARLVPDIEEGTNDPTVISEIIFPQILFDTAKRVSGGIPLSFFTYERLSTIASDTLSTQKLRVSFLDDDGKKSTVYALDIQKLIEEWKLPKSGDKKEGLSYSEFREAAGFLLKFEAERTIGGENSNNYRWLDNHFSFWLVHRNSESLFEFWKELEFDQRMERKVYPKPFVASSYENAWSKAESNKSRSIEVKEILAAATAAAMSAASLTPPPSSLNPSTQGPLSKGDLFPSVNSFIDKEPFPTHLDTALRFAEMIYFFHTLFPDDH
;
A
#
# COMPACT_ATOMS: atom_id res chain seq x y z
N MET A 1 13.85 30.56 -22.39
CA MET A 1 12.61 29.99 -22.96
C MET A 1 12.10 30.92 -24.05
N LEU A 2 12.42 30.64 -25.33
CA LEU A 2 11.74 31.34 -26.44
C LEU A 2 10.27 30.91 -26.38
N ARG A 3 9.35 31.86 -26.17
CA ARG A 3 7.93 31.60 -26.39
C ARG A 3 7.79 31.26 -27.87
N ASP A 4 7.43 30.02 -28.20
CA ASP A 4 7.04 29.63 -29.56
C ASP A 4 5.86 30.51 -29.97
N ARG A 5 6.16 31.58 -30.72
CA ARG A 5 5.15 32.53 -31.15
C ARG A 5 4.40 31.88 -32.29
N PHE A 6 3.10 31.70 -32.09
CA PHE A 6 2.21 31.23 -33.14
C PHE A 6 2.34 32.16 -34.37
N TYR A 7 2.17 33.47 -34.20
CA TYR A 7 2.23 34.44 -35.30
C TYR A 7 3.66 34.86 -35.68
N PRO A 8 3.92 35.13 -36.98
CA PRO A 8 5.19 35.67 -37.45
C PRO A 8 5.41 37.11 -36.97
N THR A 9 6.66 37.45 -36.66
CA THR A 9 7.06 38.83 -36.31
C THR A 9 7.66 39.49 -37.56
N SER A 10 7.35 40.77 -37.82
CA SER A 10 7.96 41.54 -38.92
C SER A 10 8.90 42.61 -38.36
N GLN A 11 9.92 43.04 -39.12
CA GLN A 11 10.87 44.08 -38.69
C GLN A 11 10.21 45.37 -38.17
N SER A 12 9.06 45.78 -38.74
CA SER A 12 8.32 46.95 -38.23
C SER A 12 7.65 46.71 -36.87
N LEU A 13 7.44 45.47 -36.43
CA LEU A 13 6.95 45.13 -35.09
C LEU A 13 8.08 45.12 -34.05
N GLU A 14 9.34 45.09 -34.50
CA GLU A 14 10.54 45.04 -33.65
C GLU A 14 11.16 46.43 -33.40
N ASN A 15 10.67 47.47 -34.09
CA ASN A 15 11.14 48.84 -33.90
C ASN A 15 10.69 49.38 -32.51
N PRO A 16 11.62 49.72 -31.60
CA PRO A 16 11.31 50.21 -30.25
C PRO A 16 10.61 51.58 -30.24
N GLU A 17 10.70 52.37 -31.31
CA GLU A 17 10.04 53.68 -31.43
C GLU A 17 8.60 53.58 -31.95
N ARG A 18 8.07 52.37 -32.13
CA ARG A 18 6.73 52.16 -32.65
C ARG A 18 5.66 52.59 -31.64
N ALA A 19 4.93 53.64 -31.99
CA ALA A 19 3.70 54.00 -31.28
C ALA A 19 2.62 52.92 -31.45
N HIS A 20 2.26 52.27 -30.34
CA HIS A 20 1.23 51.25 -30.27
C HIS A 20 -0.18 51.84 -30.49
N ARG A 21 -0.67 51.84 -31.74
CA ARG A 21 -1.99 52.42 -32.08
C ARG A 21 -3.19 51.69 -31.46
N THR A 22 -3.09 50.38 -31.24
CA THR A 22 -4.18 49.55 -30.70
C THR A 22 -4.17 49.44 -29.16
N HIS A 23 -3.06 49.75 -28.50
CA HIS A 23 -2.97 49.72 -27.03
C HIS A 23 -3.35 51.06 -26.38
N GLY A 24 -3.57 52.12 -27.19
CA GLY A 24 -4.00 53.44 -26.70
C GLY A 24 -5.49 53.53 -26.31
N ASN A 25 -6.30 52.50 -26.59
CA ASN A 25 -7.72 52.46 -26.23
C ASN A 25 -8.07 51.13 -25.53
N PRO A 26 -8.17 51.11 -24.19
CA PRO A 26 -8.41 49.88 -23.42
C PRO A 26 -9.75 49.20 -23.78
N VAL A 27 -10.75 49.97 -24.23
CA VAL A 27 -12.07 49.44 -24.63
C VAL A 27 -11.95 48.54 -25.87
N LEU A 28 -11.09 48.91 -26.82
CA LEU A 28 -10.88 48.11 -28.05
C LEU A 28 -10.10 46.82 -27.74
N VAL A 29 -9.13 46.86 -26.82
CA VAL A 29 -8.38 45.66 -26.41
C VAL A 29 -9.33 44.65 -25.75
N ASP A 30 -10.21 45.13 -24.88
CA ASP A 30 -11.20 44.28 -24.20
C ASP A 30 -12.21 43.68 -25.17
N ALA A 31 -12.67 44.46 -26.15
CA ALA A 31 -13.55 43.96 -27.21
C ALA A 31 -12.87 42.87 -28.06
N LEU A 32 -11.59 43.05 -28.41
CA LEU A 32 -10.82 42.06 -29.19
C LEU A 32 -10.55 40.77 -28.41
N LYS A 33 -10.37 40.84 -27.09
CA LYS A 33 -10.22 39.66 -26.22
C LYS A 33 -11.53 38.86 -26.08
N LYS A 34 -12.68 39.54 -26.10
CA LYS A 34 -14.01 38.92 -25.98
C LYS A 34 -14.49 38.26 -27.27
N LEU A 35 -13.76 38.42 -28.38
CA LEU A 35 -14.06 37.71 -29.63
C LEU A 35 -13.84 36.21 -29.46
N SER A 36 -14.73 35.42 -30.08
CA SER A 36 -14.53 33.99 -30.22
C SER A 36 -13.20 33.69 -30.93
N LEU A 37 -12.66 32.48 -30.72
CA LEU A 37 -11.43 32.05 -31.38
C LEU A 37 -11.52 32.20 -32.90
N GLU A 38 -12.64 31.78 -33.49
CA GLU A 38 -12.92 31.95 -34.93
C GLU A 38 -12.94 33.43 -35.34
N GLY A 39 -13.58 34.30 -34.55
CA GLY A 39 -13.60 35.74 -34.79
C GLY A 39 -12.20 36.37 -34.74
N ARG A 40 -11.36 35.93 -33.80
CA ARG A 40 -9.95 36.36 -33.70
C ARG A 40 -9.12 35.89 -34.88
N LEU A 41 -9.30 34.64 -35.33
CA LEU A 41 -8.61 34.11 -36.50
C LEU A 41 -9.00 34.86 -37.78
N LYS A 42 -10.30 35.11 -37.98
CA LYS A 42 -10.80 35.89 -39.11
C LYS A 42 -10.25 37.32 -39.11
N PHE A 43 -10.25 37.98 -37.95
CA PHE A 43 -9.67 39.33 -37.82
C PHE A 43 -8.16 39.33 -38.09
N ASN A 44 -7.45 38.30 -37.63
CA ASN A 44 -6.02 38.13 -37.90
C ASN A 44 -5.74 37.91 -39.39
N ARG A 45 -6.62 37.20 -40.12
CA ARG A 45 -6.52 37.07 -41.57
C ARG A 45 -6.67 38.41 -42.29
N GLU A 46 -7.58 39.28 -41.84
CA GLU A 46 -7.69 40.63 -42.39
C GLU A 46 -6.44 41.48 -42.10
N ILE A 47 -5.88 41.35 -40.89
CA ILE A 47 -4.62 42.00 -40.53
C ILE A 47 -3.50 41.54 -41.46
N GLU A 48 -3.42 40.24 -41.75
CA GLU A 48 -2.43 39.66 -42.65
C GLU A 48 -2.52 40.26 -44.06
N VAL A 49 -3.72 40.27 -44.66
CA VAL A 49 -3.95 40.84 -46.00
C VAL A 49 -3.58 42.32 -46.05
N LYS A 50 -3.99 43.10 -45.04
CA LYS A 50 -3.67 44.53 -44.93
C LYS A 50 -2.16 44.75 -44.71
N ASN A 51 -1.50 43.89 -43.96
CA ASN A 51 -0.06 43.94 -43.74
C ASN A 51 0.71 43.62 -45.01
N GLU A 52 0.27 42.66 -45.81
CA GLU A 52 0.89 42.32 -47.08
C GLU A 52 0.81 43.48 -48.08
N ALA A 53 -0.37 44.10 -48.22
CA ALA A 53 -0.53 45.29 -49.06
C ALA A 53 0.39 46.45 -48.62
N ARG A 54 0.58 46.63 -47.30
CA ARG A 54 1.53 47.62 -46.76
C ARG A 54 2.98 47.28 -47.10
N ARG A 55 3.37 45.99 -46.99
CA ARG A 55 4.70 45.52 -47.36
C ARG A 55 4.98 45.77 -48.83
N MET A 56 4.06 45.36 -49.71
CA MET A 56 4.16 45.60 -51.16
C MET A 56 4.33 47.09 -51.46
N LYS A 57 3.52 47.96 -50.84
CA LYS A 57 3.66 49.42 -51.03
C LYS A 57 5.01 49.97 -50.56
N SER A 58 5.58 49.43 -49.48
CA SER A 58 6.93 49.80 -49.04
C SER A 58 8.01 49.33 -50.02
N VAL A 59 7.83 48.15 -50.63
CA VAL A 59 8.70 47.65 -51.69
C VAL A 59 8.60 48.53 -52.94
N ASP A 60 7.39 48.89 -53.37
CA ASP A 60 7.17 49.79 -54.52
C ASP A 60 7.81 51.16 -54.32
N HIS A 61 7.73 51.71 -53.10
CA HIS A 61 8.42 52.95 -52.75
C HIS A 61 9.94 52.80 -52.82
N ALA A 62 10.50 51.69 -52.30
CA ALA A 62 11.93 51.41 -52.39
C ALA A 62 12.43 51.24 -53.83
N MET A 63 11.56 50.75 -54.73
CA MET A 63 11.82 50.65 -56.17
C MET A 63 11.55 51.96 -56.93
N GLY A 64 11.12 53.04 -56.25
CA GLY A 64 10.81 54.34 -56.88
C GLY A 64 9.46 54.43 -57.57
N ASN A 65 8.64 53.38 -57.50
CA ASN A 65 7.33 53.28 -58.17
C ASN A 65 6.18 53.90 -57.37
N ALA A 66 6.41 54.29 -56.12
CA ALA A 66 5.41 54.92 -55.26
C ALA A 66 5.97 56.17 -54.58
N SER A 67 5.14 57.21 -54.47
CA SER A 67 5.51 58.48 -53.83
C SER A 67 5.67 58.40 -52.30
N ARG A 68 5.09 57.39 -51.65
CA ARG A 68 5.14 57.23 -50.19
C ARG A 68 5.28 55.76 -49.78
N PRO A 69 6.05 55.46 -48.71
CA PRO A 69 6.18 54.10 -48.19
C PRO A 69 4.85 53.58 -47.62
N GLY A 70 4.75 52.26 -47.45
CA GLY A 70 3.65 51.63 -46.74
C GLY A 70 3.64 52.03 -45.26
N SER A 71 2.45 52.08 -44.66
CA SER A 71 2.32 52.31 -43.22
C SER A 71 2.85 51.12 -42.40
N PRO A 72 3.25 51.31 -41.14
CA PRO A 72 3.66 50.20 -40.26
C PRO A 72 2.63 49.05 -40.22
N THR A 73 3.11 47.81 -40.11
CA THR A 73 2.24 46.63 -39.98
C THR A 73 1.48 46.64 -38.65
N ALA A 74 0.28 46.07 -38.65
CA ALA A 74 -0.52 45.84 -37.45
C ALA A 74 -0.12 44.50 -36.80
N SER A 75 -0.21 44.45 -35.47
CA SER A 75 0.04 43.21 -34.71
C SER A 75 -1.19 42.31 -34.78
N PHE A 76 -0.97 40.99 -34.73
CA PHE A 76 -2.05 40.01 -34.59
C PHE A 76 -2.63 40.00 -33.17
N VAL A 77 -3.89 39.63 -33.04
CA VAL A 77 -4.53 39.29 -31.77
C VAL A 77 -3.99 37.95 -31.30
N THR A 78 -3.61 37.87 -30.03
CA THR A 78 -3.02 36.66 -29.44
C THR A 78 -4.02 35.50 -29.43
N VAL A 79 -3.51 34.31 -29.76
CA VAL A 79 -4.18 33.03 -29.62
C VAL A 79 -3.32 32.19 -28.69
N ASP A 80 -3.92 31.64 -27.65
CA ASP A 80 -3.21 30.94 -26.58
C ASP A 80 -2.86 29.49 -26.96
N SER A 81 -1.91 28.89 -26.23
CA SER A 81 -1.43 27.54 -26.53
C SER A 81 -2.54 26.47 -26.47
N GLU A 82 -3.49 26.61 -25.55
CA GLU A 82 -4.66 25.72 -25.43
C GLU A 82 -5.58 25.83 -26.65
N GLU A 83 -5.80 27.06 -27.13
CA GLU A 83 -6.62 27.35 -28.31
C GLU A 83 -5.97 26.81 -29.58
N ILE A 84 -4.63 26.90 -29.67
CA ILE A 84 -3.85 26.28 -30.74
C ILE A 84 -4.01 24.75 -30.69
N ASP A 85 -3.98 24.14 -29.50
CA ASP A 85 -4.17 22.70 -29.36
C ASP A 85 -5.61 22.27 -29.69
N LEU A 86 -6.61 23.11 -29.44
CA LEU A 86 -8.00 22.89 -29.88
C LEU A 86 -8.11 22.89 -31.41
N ILE A 87 -7.48 23.87 -32.08
CA ILE A 87 -7.38 23.90 -33.56
C ILE A 87 -6.71 22.63 -34.10
N ARG A 88 -5.69 22.11 -33.41
CA ARG A 88 -4.94 20.93 -33.85
C ARG A 88 -5.68 19.61 -33.64
N LYS A 89 -6.33 19.43 -32.48
CA LYS A 89 -6.92 18.16 -32.05
C LYS A 89 -8.32 17.92 -32.59
N GLU A 90 -9.04 18.96 -32.99
CA GLU A 90 -10.40 18.84 -33.52
C GLU A 90 -10.44 19.04 -35.05
N PRO A 91 -10.50 17.97 -35.86
CA PRO A 91 -10.50 18.09 -37.33
C PRO A 91 -11.68 18.89 -37.88
N ALA A 92 -12.84 18.78 -37.23
CA ALA A 92 -14.03 19.53 -37.59
C ALA A 92 -13.88 21.04 -37.33
N PHE A 93 -13.22 21.43 -36.23
CA PHE A 93 -12.92 22.82 -35.94
C PHE A 93 -11.85 23.36 -36.90
N LEU A 94 -10.77 22.60 -37.12
CA LEU A 94 -9.72 22.95 -38.08
C LEU A 94 -10.30 23.23 -39.46
N LYS A 95 -11.18 22.35 -39.96
CA LYS A 95 -11.82 22.51 -41.27
C LYS A 95 -12.62 23.80 -41.38
N ARG A 96 -13.29 24.24 -40.31
CA ARG A 96 -14.05 25.50 -40.28
C ARG A 96 -13.14 26.72 -40.33
N VAL A 97 -12.04 26.71 -39.56
CA VAL A 97 -11.14 27.86 -39.45
C VAL A 97 -10.00 27.86 -40.47
N PHE A 98 -9.89 26.81 -41.29
CA PHE A 98 -8.79 26.59 -42.22
C PHE A 98 -8.56 27.77 -43.17
N GLU A 99 -9.65 28.39 -43.65
CA GLU A 99 -9.61 29.56 -44.54
C GLU A 99 -9.03 30.82 -43.88
N TYR A 100 -9.05 30.89 -42.54
CA TYR A 100 -8.50 32.00 -41.77
C TYR A 100 -7.03 31.78 -41.37
N LEU A 101 -6.50 30.58 -41.60
CA LEU A 101 -5.10 30.25 -41.29
C LEU A 101 -4.19 30.58 -42.46
N GLY A 102 -3.15 31.38 -42.21
CA GLY A 102 -2.09 31.62 -43.18
C GLY A 102 -1.20 30.38 -43.38
N PRO A 103 -0.40 30.32 -44.47
CA PRO A 103 0.52 29.21 -44.75
C PRO A 103 1.48 28.89 -43.59
N TRP A 104 1.92 29.94 -42.87
CA TRP A 104 2.80 29.78 -41.70
C TRP A 104 2.11 29.02 -40.55
N ALA A 105 0.80 29.24 -40.34
CA ALA A 105 0.04 28.61 -39.26
C ALA A 105 -0.19 27.14 -39.56
N ILE A 106 -0.45 26.82 -40.84
CA ILE A 106 -0.57 25.45 -41.32
C ILE A 106 0.75 24.69 -41.13
N ASN A 107 1.87 25.30 -41.52
CA ASN A 107 3.20 24.71 -41.33
C ASN A 107 3.53 24.50 -39.85
N PHE A 108 3.18 25.46 -38.99
CA PHE A 108 3.35 25.35 -37.54
C PHE A 108 2.57 24.15 -36.96
N ILE A 109 1.30 24.00 -37.36
CA ILE A 109 0.44 22.88 -36.95
C ILE A 109 1.02 21.54 -37.41
N GLN A 110 1.46 21.45 -38.68
CA GLN A 110 2.04 20.24 -39.25
C GLN A 110 3.35 19.85 -38.56
N ALA A 111 4.25 20.82 -38.32
CA ALA A 111 5.51 20.60 -37.63
C ALA A 111 5.28 20.03 -36.21
N ARG A 112 4.33 20.62 -35.47
CA ARG A 112 3.99 20.17 -34.11
C ARG A 112 3.35 18.77 -34.12
N ASN A 113 2.46 18.46 -35.07
CA ASN A 113 1.90 17.12 -35.24
C ASN A 113 2.98 16.07 -35.60
N SER A 114 3.97 16.42 -36.42
CA SER A 114 5.08 15.53 -36.76
C SER A 114 6.01 15.26 -35.57
N SER A 115 6.14 16.22 -34.65
CA SER A 115 6.92 16.06 -33.42
C SER A 115 6.20 15.15 -32.42
N ASP A 116 4.88 15.32 -32.25
CA ASP A 116 4.08 14.47 -31.38
C ASP A 116 4.04 13.02 -31.89
N LYS A 117 3.95 12.82 -33.22
CA LYS A 117 4.03 11.50 -33.83
C LYS A 117 5.38 10.81 -33.57
N ARG A 118 6.49 11.55 -33.72
CA ARG A 118 7.84 11.03 -33.43
C ARG A 118 7.98 10.61 -31.97
N LYS A 119 7.45 11.40 -31.03
CA LYS A 119 7.43 11.05 -29.60
C LYS A 119 6.63 9.78 -29.32
N MET A 120 5.46 9.62 -29.96
CA MET A 120 4.67 8.38 -29.81
C MET A 120 5.36 7.15 -30.41
N GLU A 121 6.08 7.30 -31.53
CA GLU A 121 6.85 6.20 -32.14
C GLU A 121 8.05 5.80 -31.27
N GLU A 122 8.77 6.78 -30.70
CA GLU A 122 9.86 6.55 -29.75
C GLU A 122 9.38 5.88 -28.44
N ASP A 123 8.22 6.29 -27.93
CA ASP A 123 7.56 5.65 -26.78
C ASP A 123 7.06 4.23 -27.11
N ALA A 124 6.62 3.98 -28.34
CA ALA A 124 6.21 2.65 -28.78
C ALA A 124 7.41 1.71 -28.96
N GLU A 125 8.49 2.20 -29.56
CA GLU A 125 9.74 1.46 -29.74
C GLU A 125 10.39 1.12 -28.38
N SER A 126 10.43 2.07 -27.45
CA SER A 126 10.93 1.83 -26.09
C SER A 126 10.09 0.78 -25.34
N ARG A 127 8.76 0.76 -25.50
CA ARG A 127 7.89 -0.30 -24.96
C ARG A 127 8.14 -1.66 -25.60
N VAL A 128 8.39 -1.73 -26.90
CA VAL A 128 8.72 -2.98 -27.60
C VAL A 128 10.10 -3.49 -27.18
N VAL A 129 11.08 -2.60 -27.00
CA VAL A 129 12.40 -2.95 -26.47
C VAL A 129 12.31 -3.43 -25.02
N ALA A 130 11.50 -2.79 -24.18
CA ALA A 130 11.25 -3.23 -22.82
C ALA A 130 10.55 -4.62 -22.79
N ALA A 131 9.58 -4.85 -23.67
CA ALA A 131 8.91 -6.15 -23.80
C ALA A 131 9.84 -7.26 -24.33
N LYS A 132 10.80 -6.92 -25.21
CA LYS A 132 11.85 -7.86 -25.65
C LYS A 132 12.88 -8.12 -24.55
N LYS A 133 13.30 -7.11 -23.79
CA LYS A 133 14.17 -7.28 -22.61
C LYS A 133 13.52 -8.16 -21.54
N ALA A 134 12.21 -8.05 -21.33
CA ALA A 134 11.47 -8.90 -20.39
C ALA A 134 11.35 -10.38 -20.83
N ARG A 135 11.62 -10.69 -22.11
CA ARG A 135 11.63 -12.06 -22.65
C ARG A 135 13.02 -12.68 -22.75
N LEU A 136 14.06 -11.87 -22.59
CA LEU A 136 15.43 -12.36 -22.46
C LEU A 136 15.64 -12.69 -21.00
N VAL A 137 16.20 -13.87 -20.72
CA VAL A 137 16.73 -14.17 -19.38
C VAL A 137 17.82 -13.13 -19.14
N PRO A 138 17.71 -12.28 -18.09
CA PRO A 138 18.80 -11.38 -17.75
C PRO A 138 20.04 -12.23 -17.52
N ASP A 139 21.18 -11.78 -18.07
CA ASP A 139 22.46 -12.40 -17.78
C ASP A 139 22.62 -12.43 -16.25
N ILE A 140 23.08 -13.56 -15.70
CA ILE A 140 23.24 -13.68 -14.25
C ILE A 140 24.35 -12.70 -13.88
N GLU A 141 23.99 -11.59 -13.25
CA GLU A 141 24.98 -10.78 -12.56
C GLU A 141 25.55 -11.65 -11.44
N GLU A 142 26.74 -12.20 -11.66
CA GLU A 142 27.53 -12.86 -10.64
C GLU A 142 27.93 -11.81 -9.62
N GLY A 143 26.99 -11.49 -8.72
CA GLY A 143 27.30 -10.74 -7.52
C GLY A 143 28.32 -11.54 -6.74
N THR A 144 29.38 -10.86 -6.29
CA THR A 144 30.21 -11.38 -5.20
C THR A 144 29.29 -11.54 -4.00
N ASN A 145 28.76 -12.75 -3.80
CA ASN A 145 28.13 -13.17 -2.56
C ASN A 145 29.23 -13.14 -1.50
N ASP A 146 29.41 -11.99 -0.88
CA ASP A 146 30.16 -11.91 0.35
C ASP A 146 29.31 -12.61 1.42
N PRO A 147 29.73 -13.78 1.94
CA PRO A 147 28.96 -14.51 2.94
C PRO A 147 28.84 -13.74 4.27
N THR A 148 29.52 -12.59 4.42
CA THR A 148 29.37 -11.69 5.56
C THR A 148 28.32 -10.58 5.34
N VAL A 149 27.80 -10.40 4.12
CA VAL A 149 26.75 -9.42 3.82
C VAL A 149 25.40 -10.12 3.82
N ILE A 150 24.59 -9.84 4.84
CA ILE A 150 23.18 -10.26 4.87
C ILE A 150 22.47 -9.55 3.71
N SER A 151 22.07 -10.31 2.69
CA SER A 151 21.26 -9.78 1.58
C SER A 151 20.04 -9.05 2.13
N GLU A 152 19.87 -7.80 1.70
CA GLU A 152 18.71 -7.00 2.08
C GLU A 152 17.45 -7.70 1.56
N ILE A 153 16.54 -8.08 2.47
CA ILE A 153 15.28 -8.71 2.07
C ILE A 153 14.44 -7.67 1.33
N ILE A 154 14.15 -7.95 0.06
CA ILE A 154 13.18 -7.19 -0.74
C ILE A 154 11.81 -7.86 -0.59
N PHE A 155 10.80 -7.12 -0.15
CA PHE A 155 9.45 -7.66 0.01
C PHE A 155 8.77 -7.84 -1.36
N PRO A 156 8.36 -9.06 -1.76
CA PRO A 156 7.68 -9.27 -3.03
C PRO A 156 6.28 -8.63 -3.05
N GLN A 157 5.86 -8.13 -4.22
CA GLN A 157 4.57 -7.44 -4.41
C GLN A 157 3.36 -8.24 -3.87
N ILE A 158 3.43 -9.57 -3.95
CA ILE A 158 2.37 -10.46 -3.45
C ILE A 158 2.10 -10.31 -1.95
N LEU A 159 3.10 -9.94 -1.14
CA LEU A 159 2.90 -9.66 0.28
C LEU A 159 2.05 -8.40 0.49
N PHE A 160 2.33 -7.32 -0.26
CA PHE A 160 1.54 -6.09 -0.20
C PHE A 160 0.09 -6.34 -0.64
N ASP A 161 -0.08 -7.08 -1.73
CA ASP A 161 -1.40 -7.45 -2.22
C ASP A 161 -2.17 -8.30 -1.19
N THR A 162 -1.49 -9.25 -0.56
CA THR A 162 -2.07 -10.09 0.50
C THR A 162 -2.47 -9.26 1.72
N ALA A 163 -1.59 -8.38 2.20
CA ALA A 163 -1.84 -7.55 3.38
C ALA A 163 -3.00 -6.55 3.17
N LYS A 164 -3.28 -6.13 1.93
CA LYS A 164 -4.43 -5.28 1.60
C LYS A 164 -5.76 -6.03 1.66
N ARG A 165 -5.75 -7.36 1.47
CA ARG A 165 -6.95 -8.15 1.14
C ARG A 165 -7.34 -9.15 2.22
N VAL A 166 -6.39 -9.62 3.01
CA VAL A 166 -6.65 -10.52 4.12
C VAL A 166 -7.06 -9.69 5.33
N SER A 167 -8.34 -9.75 5.71
CA SER A 167 -8.93 -9.00 6.83
C SER A 167 -8.20 -9.24 8.17
N GLY A 168 -7.64 -10.44 8.38
CA GLY A 168 -6.82 -10.78 9.56
C GLY A 168 -5.38 -10.28 9.53
N GLY A 169 -4.93 -9.68 8.42
CA GLY A 169 -3.53 -9.38 8.15
C GLY A 169 -2.68 -10.63 7.93
N ILE A 170 -1.40 -10.41 7.63
CA ILE A 170 -0.42 -11.49 7.54
C ILE A 170 0.07 -11.83 8.96
N PRO A 171 0.11 -13.10 9.38
CA PRO A 171 0.61 -13.49 10.71
C PRO A 171 2.08 -13.07 10.90
N LEU A 172 2.48 -12.77 12.14
CA LEU A 172 3.86 -12.35 12.42
C LEU A 172 4.85 -13.45 12.05
N SER A 173 4.45 -14.71 12.18
CA SER A 173 5.25 -15.86 11.82
C SER A 173 5.72 -15.85 10.37
N PHE A 174 5.02 -15.19 9.44
CA PHE A 174 5.46 -15.12 8.04
C PHE A 174 6.66 -14.19 7.82
N PHE A 175 6.99 -13.36 8.81
CA PHE A 175 8.04 -12.36 8.71
C PHE A 175 9.42 -12.86 9.19
N THR A 176 9.68 -14.16 9.24
CA THR A 176 11.05 -14.67 9.48
C THR A 176 11.87 -14.66 8.19
N TYR A 177 13.20 -14.55 8.28
CA TYR A 177 14.06 -14.55 7.08
C TYR A 177 13.82 -15.79 6.21
N GLU A 178 13.74 -16.96 6.83
CA GLU A 178 13.49 -18.23 6.13
C GLU A 178 12.22 -18.15 5.27
N ARG A 179 11.11 -17.72 5.85
CA ARG A 179 9.80 -17.70 5.17
C ARG A 179 9.72 -16.59 4.13
N LEU A 180 10.26 -15.41 4.43
CA LEU A 180 10.34 -14.32 3.46
C LEU A 180 11.21 -14.70 2.26
N SER A 181 12.34 -15.37 2.51
CA SER A 181 13.22 -15.91 1.46
C SER A 181 12.52 -16.97 0.62
N THR A 182 11.74 -17.87 1.23
CA THR A 182 10.93 -18.85 0.49
C THR A 182 9.88 -18.18 -0.38
N ILE A 183 9.15 -17.19 0.16
CA ILE A 183 8.13 -16.45 -0.61
C ILE A 183 8.77 -15.70 -1.77
N ALA A 184 9.95 -15.09 -1.57
CA ALA A 184 10.65 -14.34 -2.61
C ALA A 184 11.22 -15.25 -3.71
N SER A 185 11.87 -16.34 -3.32
CA SER A 185 12.57 -17.26 -4.24
C SER A 185 11.61 -18.15 -5.01
N ASP A 186 10.52 -18.59 -4.36
CA ASP A 186 9.58 -19.56 -4.92
C ASP A 186 8.20 -18.94 -5.17
N THR A 187 8.20 -17.73 -5.75
CA THR A 187 6.96 -17.05 -6.11
C THR A 187 6.08 -17.87 -7.06
N LEU A 188 6.58 -18.88 -7.77
CA LEU A 188 5.79 -19.71 -8.68
C LEU A 188 5.13 -20.91 -7.99
N SER A 189 5.77 -21.57 -7.02
CA SER A 189 5.19 -22.73 -6.32
C SER A 189 4.41 -22.36 -5.05
N THR A 190 4.67 -21.18 -4.47
CA THR A 190 3.96 -20.72 -3.26
C THR A 190 2.44 -20.78 -3.46
N GLN A 191 1.70 -21.31 -2.48
CA GLN A 191 0.25 -21.41 -2.53
C GLN A 191 -0.42 -20.03 -2.67
N LYS A 192 -1.18 -19.85 -3.76
CA LYS A 192 -1.90 -18.60 -4.06
C LYS A 192 -3.39 -18.85 -4.17
N LEU A 193 -4.15 -17.84 -3.81
CA LEU A 193 -5.58 -17.77 -4.08
C LEU A 193 -5.90 -16.56 -4.95
N ARG A 194 -6.87 -16.74 -5.86
CA ARG A 194 -7.35 -15.66 -6.73
C ARG A 194 -8.41 -14.86 -5.97
N VAL A 195 -8.09 -13.63 -5.60
CA VAL A 195 -9.04 -12.70 -4.96
C VAL A 195 -9.68 -11.83 -6.04
N SER A 196 -11.00 -11.93 -6.17
CA SER A 196 -11.80 -11.00 -6.98
C SER A 196 -12.36 -9.90 -6.10
N PHE A 197 -12.26 -8.65 -6.54
CA PHE A 197 -12.69 -7.47 -5.79
C PHE A 197 -13.15 -6.38 -6.76
N LEU A 198 -13.86 -5.39 -6.24
CA LEU A 198 -14.20 -4.18 -6.99
C LEU A 198 -13.09 -3.15 -6.76
N ASP A 199 -12.48 -2.66 -7.84
CA ASP A 199 -11.57 -1.52 -7.80
C ASP A 199 -12.33 -0.24 -7.40
N ASP A 200 -11.58 0.82 -7.12
CA ASP A 200 -12.11 2.15 -6.75
C ASP A 200 -13.08 2.71 -7.83
N ASP A 201 -12.96 2.26 -9.08
CA ASP A 201 -13.85 2.57 -10.20
C ASP A 201 -15.09 1.66 -10.31
N GLY A 202 -15.32 0.76 -9.34
CA GLY A 202 -16.41 -0.22 -9.35
C GLY A 202 -16.24 -1.35 -10.36
N LYS A 203 -15.04 -1.53 -10.94
CA LYS A 203 -14.73 -2.63 -11.88
C LYS A 203 -14.25 -3.86 -11.13
N LYS A 204 -14.70 -5.05 -11.56
CA LYS A 204 -14.20 -6.32 -11.02
C LYS A 204 -12.77 -6.56 -11.48
N SER A 205 -11.83 -6.49 -10.55
CA SER A 205 -10.43 -6.83 -10.76
C SER A 205 -10.05 -8.08 -9.97
N THR A 206 -9.05 -8.80 -10.46
CA THR A 206 -8.57 -10.03 -9.83
C THR A 206 -7.07 -9.98 -9.65
N VAL A 207 -6.61 -10.25 -8.43
CA VAL A 207 -5.18 -10.36 -8.10
C VAL A 207 -4.94 -11.64 -7.31
N TYR A 208 -3.73 -12.16 -7.40
CA TYR A 208 -3.29 -13.31 -6.64
C TYR A 208 -2.75 -12.86 -5.28
N ALA A 209 -3.31 -13.40 -4.20
CA ALA A 209 -2.79 -13.23 -2.84
C ALA A 209 -2.26 -14.58 -2.33
N LEU A 210 -1.43 -14.56 -1.29
CA LEU A 210 -0.99 -15.77 -0.61
C LEU A 210 -2.17 -16.46 0.09
N ASP A 211 -2.22 -17.78 -0.04
CA ASP A 211 -3.16 -18.61 0.71
C ASP A 211 -2.59 -18.88 2.10
N ILE A 212 -2.80 -17.92 3.01
CA ILE A 212 -2.25 -17.94 4.37
C ILE A 212 -2.61 -19.24 5.11
N GLN A 213 -3.82 -19.76 4.95
CA GLN A 213 -4.24 -20.98 5.66
C GLN A 213 -3.50 -22.21 5.15
N LYS A 214 -3.37 -22.37 3.83
CA LYS A 214 -2.58 -23.48 3.26
C LYS A 214 -1.11 -23.38 3.62
N LEU A 215 -0.55 -22.18 3.61
CA LEU A 215 0.86 -21.98 3.98
C LEU A 215 1.10 -22.29 5.46
N ILE A 216 0.15 -21.97 6.35
CA ILE A 216 0.20 -22.40 7.76
C ILE A 216 0.24 -23.93 7.86
N GLU A 217 -0.59 -24.64 7.09
CA GLU A 217 -0.61 -26.11 7.07
C GLU A 217 0.68 -26.71 6.48
N GLU A 218 1.15 -26.17 5.37
CA GLU A 218 2.35 -26.61 4.66
C GLU A 218 3.62 -26.43 5.50
N TRP A 219 3.76 -25.26 6.13
CA TRP A 219 4.89 -24.94 7.01
C TRP A 219 4.70 -25.48 8.43
N LYS A 220 3.61 -26.21 8.69
CA LYS A 220 3.28 -26.81 9.99
C LYS A 220 3.29 -25.78 11.11
N LEU A 221 2.85 -24.56 10.81
CA LEU A 221 2.72 -23.51 11.80
C LEU A 221 1.53 -23.79 12.71
N PRO A 222 1.58 -23.32 13.96
CA PRO A 222 0.41 -23.39 14.82
C PRO A 222 -0.77 -22.67 14.16
N LYS A 223 -1.95 -23.32 14.20
CA LYS A 223 -3.15 -22.77 13.56
C LYS A 223 -3.50 -21.40 14.13
N SER A 224 -4.12 -20.55 13.30
CA SER A 224 -4.67 -19.24 13.65
C SER A 224 -5.63 -19.34 14.85
N GLY A 225 -5.11 -19.20 16.06
CA GLY A 225 -5.78 -19.51 17.33
C GLY A 225 -4.81 -19.96 18.43
N ASP A 226 -3.64 -20.47 18.05
CA ASP A 226 -2.53 -20.64 18.97
C ASP A 226 -1.87 -19.27 19.19
N LYS A 227 -2.07 -18.70 20.39
CA LYS A 227 -1.58 -17.37 20.79
C LYS A 227 -0.05 -17.23 20.72
N LYS A 228 0.65 -18.31 20.40
CA LYS A 228 2.10 -18.42 20.38
C LYS A 228 2.71 -18.17 19.01
N GLU A 229 1.92 -18.15 17.93
CA GLU A 229 2.37 -18.06 16.52
C GLU A 229 3.54 -19.00 16.12
N GLY A 230 3.93 -19.93 17.00
CA GLY A 230 5.04 -20.87 16.84
C GLY A 230 6.45 -20.28 16.93
N LEU A 231 6.60 -19.03 17.38
CA LEU A 231 7.90 -18.34 17.35
C LEU A 231 8.67 -18.51 18.67
N SER A 232 9.97 -18.78 18.57
CA SER A 232 10.95 -18.55 19.64
C SER A 232 11.22 -17.06 19.83
N TYR A 233 11.90 -16.68 20.92
CA TYR A 233 12.22 -15.27 21.20
C TYR A 233 13.06 -14.63 20.08
N SER A 234 14.06 -15.36 19.57
CA SER A 234 14.92 -14.89 18.47
C SER A 234 14.13 -14.70 17.18
N GLU A 235 13.28 -15.67 16.83
CA GLU A 235 12.43 -15.57 15.63
C GLU A 235 11.37 -14.47 15.78
N PHE A 236 10.84 -14.27 16.99
CA PHE A 236 9.92 -13.16 17.27
C PHE A 236 10.60 -11.81 17.07
N ARG A 237 11.80 -11.62 17.62
CA ARG A 237 12.57 -10.37 17.48
C ARG A 237 12.89 -10.08 16.02
N GLU A 238 13.29 -11.10 15.28
CA GLU A 238 13.54 -11.02 13.85
C GLU A 238 12.26 -10.64 13.08
N ALA A 239 11.18 -11.38 13.32
CA ALA A 239 9.90 -11.17 12.65
C ALA A 239 9.29 -9.79 12.94
N ALA A 240 9.42 -9.30 14.18
CA ALA A 240 9.01 -7.95 14.55
C ALA A 240 9.77 -6.90 13.74
N GLY A 241 11.09 -7.07 13.56
CA GLY A 241 11.91 -6.18 12.76
C GLY A 241 11.50 -6.16 11.29
N PHE A 242 11.25 -7.33 10.68
CA PHE A 242 10.80 -7.41 9.30
C PHE A 242 9.39 -6.89 9.09
N LEU A 243 8.47 -7.14 10.03
CA LEU A 243 7.12 -6.57 9.97
C LEU A 243 7.16 -5.04 10.04
N LEU A 244 8.01 -4.47 10.90
CA LEU A 244 8.16 -3.02 11.02
C LEU A 244 8.65 -2.39 9.70
N LYS A 245 9.65 -3.00 9.06
CA LYS A 245 10.14 -2.59 7.74
C LYS A 245 9.05 -2.70 6.67
N PHE A 246 8.34 -3.83 6.63
CA PHE A 246 7.25 -4.03 5.69
C PHE A 246 6.14 -2.97 5.83
N GLU A 247 5.80 -2.59 7.06
CA GLU A 247 4.78 -1.57 7.32
C GLU A 247 5.24 -0.15 6.94
N ALA A 248 6.55 0.14 7.05
CA ALA A 248 7.12 1.36 6.51
C ALA A 248 6.99 1.42 4.99
N GLU A 249 7.27 0.33 4.28
CA GLU A 249 7.14 0.30 2.82
C GLU A 249 5.68 0.32 2.35
N ARG A 250 4.77 -0.27 3.12
CA ARG A 250 3.36 -0.44 2.74
C ARG A 250 2.53 0.83 2.88
N THR A 251 2.86 1.70 3.84
CA THR A 251 1.96 2.79 4.24
C THR A 251 2.34 4.14 3.63
N ILE A 252 1.34 4.88 3.17
CA ILE A 252 1.53 6.27 2.71
C ILE A 252 1.96 7.11 3.93
N GLY A 253 3.21 7.57 3.92
CA GLY A 253 3.86 8.26 5.05
C GLY A 253 5.00 7.48 5.70
N GLY A 254 5.19 6.21 5.32
CA GLY A 254 6.29 5.37 5.78
C GLY A 254 6.40 5.30 7.29
N GLU A 255 7.59 5.59 7.81
CA GLU A 255 7.88 5.59 9.25
C GLU A 255 7.06 6.62 10.05
N ASN A 256 6.51 7.64 9.37
CA ASN A 256 5.65 8.63 10.01
C ASN A 256 4.19 8.18 10.12
N SER A 257 3.83 7.00 9.58
CA SER A 257 2.46 6.52 9.65
C SER A 257 2.07 6.15 11.09
N ASN A 258 0.79 6.37 11.43
CA ASN A 258 0.27 6.01 12.76
C ASN A 258 0.41 4.51 13.06
N ASN A 259 0.35 3.67 12.02
CA ASN A 259 0.50 2.23 12.18
C ASN A 259 1.95 1.85 12.47
N TYR A 260 2.91 2.39 11.70
CA TYR A 260 4.33 2.19 11.93
C TYR A 260 4.73 2.65 13.33
N ARG A 261 4.38 3.88 13.72
CA ARG A 261 4.72 4.42 15.04
C ARG A 261 4.13 3.60 16.17
N TRP A 262 2.94 3.04 15.99
CA TRP A 262 2.35 2.16 16.99
C TRP A 262 3.14 0.84 17.10
N LEU A 263 3.47 0.21 15.97
CA LEU A 263 4.25 -1.04 15.93
C LEU A 263 5.64 -0.86 16.52
N ASP A 264 6.30 0.26 16.20
CA ASP A 264 7.61 0.61 16.73
C ASP A 264 7.58 0.72 18.26
N ASN A 265 6.63 1.49 18.81
CA ASN A 265 6.44 1.59 20.27
C ASN A 265 6.06 0.23 20.91
N HIS A 266 5.20 -0.54 20.25
CA HIS A 266 4.72 -1.84 20.72
C HIS A 266 5.88 -2.86 20.84
N PHE A 267 6.66 -3.05 19.76
CA PHE A 267 7.79 -3.98 19.78
C PHE A 267 8.94 -3.46 20.63
N SER A 268 9.21 -2.15 20.62
CA SER A 268 10.22 -1.55 21.48
C SER A 268 9.92 -1.79 22.96
N PHE A 269 8.66 -1.67 23.38
CA PHE A 269 8.28 -2.00 24.75
C PHE A 269 8.65 -3.45 25.08
N TRP A 270 8.10 -4.42 24.34
CA TRP A 270 8.28 -5.83 24.67
C TRP A 270 9.73 -6.31 24.57
N LEU A 271 10.54 -5.77 23.65
CA LEU A 271 11.90 -6.23 23.38
C LEU A 271 13.00 -5.54 24.19
N VAL A 272 12.78 -4.30 24.66
CA VAL A 272 13.85 -3.51 25.33
C VAL A 272 14.02 -3.86 26.81
N HIS A 273 13.02 -4.43 27.48
CA HIS A 273 13.16 -4.79 28.89
C HIS A 273 14.30 -5.80 29.12
N ARG A 274 15.11 -5.56 30.16
CA ARG A 274 16.30 -6.36 30.51
C ARG A 274 16.05 -7.86 30.65
N ASN A 275 14.83 -8.25 31.02
CA ASN A 275 14.45 -9.64 31.25
C ASN A 275 13.52 -10.19 30.16
N SER A 276 13.36 -9.48 29.03
CA SER A 276 12.42 -9.81 27.95
C SER A 276 12.54 -11.25 27.47
N GLU A 277 13.73 -11.69 27.09
CA GLU A 277 13.97 -13.07 26.66
C GLU A 277 13.54 -14.10 27.72
N SER A 278 13.93 -13.86 28.98
CA SER A 278 13.63 -14.78 30.09
C SER A 278 12.15 -14.80 30.50
N LEU A 279 11.37 -13.83 30.04
CA LEU A 279 9.93 -13.70 30.30
C LEU A 279 9.09 -14.00 29.05
N PHE A 280 9.72 -14.32 27.91
CA PHE A 280 9.06 -14.46 26.61
C PHE A 280 7.85 -15.39 26.65
N GLU A 281 7.98 -16.57 27.28
CA GLU A 281 6.89 -17.53 27.42
C GLU A 281 5.67 -16.97 28.18
N PHE A 282 5.85 -15.95 29.02
CA PHE A 282 4.81 -15.37 29.85
C PHE A 282 4.17 -14.13 29.24
N TRP A 283 4.91 -13.37 28.42
CA TRP A 283 4.38 -12.16 27.81
C TRP A 283 3.95 -12.30 26.35
N LYS A 284 4.44 -13.30 25.60
CA LYS A 284 4.11 -13.43 24.16
C LYS A 284 2.61 -13.51 23.88
N GLU A 285 1.83 -14.14 24.76
CA GLU A 285 0.37 -14.20 24.60
C GLU A 285 -0.30 -12.84 24.87
N LEU A 286 0.25 -12.05 25.81
CA LEU A 286 -0.24 -10.72 26.11
C LEU A 286 0.06 -9.73 24.98
N GLU A 287 1.25 -9.84 24.40
CA GLU A 287 1.64 -9.11 23.18
C GLU A 287 0.69 -9.44 22.03
N PHE A 288 0.46 -10.72 21.78
CA PHE A 288 -0.40 -11.19 20.69
C PHE A 288 -1.83 -10.65 20.86
N ASP A 289 -2.39 -10.75 22.06
CA ASP A 289 -3.73 -10.24 22.38
C ASP A 289 -3.82 -8.72 22.09
N GLN A 290 -2.81 -7.93 22.46
CA GLN A 290 -2.76 -6.48 22.19
C GLN A 290 -2.68 -6.17 20.69
N ARG A 291 -1.88 -6.94 19.93
CA ARG A 291 -1.74 -6.78 18.47
C ARG A 291 -3.03 -7.16 17.75
N MET A 292 -3.72 -8.21 18.20
CA MET A 292 -5.03 -8.58 17.67
C MET A 292 -6.12 -7.58 18.05
N GLU A 293 -6.12 -7.07 19.28
CA GLU A 293 -7.04 -6.00 19.69
C GLU A 293 -6.87 -4.76 18.82
N ARG A 294 -5.62 -4.35 18.53
CA ARG A 294 -5.34 -3.20 17.66
C ARG A 294 -5.90 -3.35 16.25
N LYS A 295 -5.89 -4.57 15.70
CA LYS A 295 -6.47 -4.85 14.36
C LYS A 295 -7.98 -4.62 14.35
N VAL A 296 -8.68 -4.96 15.44
CA VAL A 296 -10.13 -4.78 15.57
C VAL A 296 -10.48 -3.36 15.98
N TYR A 297 -9.72 -2.79 16.92
CA TYR A 297 -9.93 -1.48 17.51
C TYR A 297 -8.62 -0.67 17.44
N PRO A 298 -8.47 0.23 16.46
CA PRO A 298 -7.26 1.04 16.27
C PRO A 298 -7.00 2.07 17.40
N LYS A 299 -6.74 1.60 18.63
CA LYS A 299 -6.42 2.42 19.81
C LYS A 299 -4.93 2.79 19.86
N PRO A 300 -4.57 4.02 20.25
CA PRO A 300 -3.18 4.46 20.32
C PRO A 300 -2.38 3.61 21.34
N PHE A 301 -1.05 3.71 21.27
CA PHE A 301 -0.18 3.11 22.27
C PHE A 301 -0.37 3.83 23.61
N VAL A 302 -0.60 3.07 24.68
CA VAL A 302 -0.82 3.60 26.04
C VAL A 302 0.13 2.90 26.99
N ALA A 303 1.21 3.58 27.39
CA ALA A 303 2.30 3.00 28.19
C ALA A 303 1.80 2.30 29.46
N SER A 304 0.86 2.89 30.20
CA SER A 304 0.32 2.29 31.43
C SER A 304 -0.36 0.94 31.20
N SER A 305 -1.01 0.74 30.05
CA SER A 305 -1.62 -0.55 29.68
C SER A 305 -0.57 -1.62 29.45
N TYR A 306 0.58 -1.24 28.88
CA TYR A 306 1.70 -2.15 28.63
C TYR A 306 2.44 -2.50 29.92
N GLU A 307 2.67 -1.52 30.81
CA GLU A 307 3.25 -1.76 32.13
C GLU A 307 2.40 -2.72 32.99
N ASN A 308 1.07 -2.59 32.92
CA ASN A 308 0.16 -3.53 33.56
C ASN A 308 0.27 -4.94 32.98
N ALA A 309 0.39 -5.06 31.65
CA ALA A 309 0.59 -6.36 30.99
C ALA A 309 1.96 -6.96 31.35
N TRP A 310 3.00 -6.14 31.44
CA TRP A 310 4.34 -6.57 31.86
C TRP A 310 4.34 -7.10 33.30
N SER A 311 3.75 -6.34 34.22
CA SER A 311 3.59 -6.74 35.62
C SER A 311 2.81 -8.05 35.76
N LYS A 312 1.82 -8.28 34.89
CA LYS A 312 1.09 -9.55 34.80
C LYS A 312 1.99 -10.69 34.34
N ALA A 313 2.85 -10.48 33.35
CA ALA A 313 3.82 -11.48 32.89
C ALA A 313 4.82 -11.87 34.00
N GLU A 314 5.34 -10.88 34.73
CA GLU A 314 6.22 -11.11 35.88
C GLU A 314 5.52 -11.90 36.98
N SER A 315 4.29 -11.52 37.32
CA SER A 315 3.47 -12.23 38.31
C SER A 315 3.20 -13.68 37.89
N ASN A 316 2.94 -13.92 36.59
CA ASN A 316 2.74 -15.26 36.05
C ASN A 316 4.01 -16.12 36.13
N LYS A 317 5.19 -15.52 35.91
CA LYS A 317 6.48 -16.19 36.09
C LYS A 317 6.68 -16.60 37.54
N SER A 318 6.47 -15.69 38.50
CA SER A 318 6.60 -15.99 39.93
C SER A 318 5.67 -17.14 40.34
N ARG A 319 4.39 -17.09 39.94
CA ARG A 319 3.43 -18.17 40.17
C ARG A 319 3.86 -19.50 39.54
N SER A 320 4.42 -19.47 38.33
CA SER A 320 4.92 -20.68 37.67
C SER A 320 6.09 -21.31 38.40
N ILE A 321 6.97 -20.50 39.00
CA ILE A 321 8.08 -20.96 39.85
C ILE A 321 7.53 -21.60 41.12
N GLU A 322 6.64 -20.92 41.83
CA GLU A 322 6.00 -21.42 43.06
C GLU A 322 5.31 -22.78 42.82
N VAL A 323 4.53 -22.89 41.73
CA VAL A 323 3.86 -24.15 41.38
C VAL A 323 4.86 -25.26 41.09
N LYS A 324 5.97 -24.96 40.38
CA LYS A 324 7.02 -25.96 40.11
C LYS A 324 7.71 -26.44 41.38
N GLU A 325 7.98 -25.54 42.32
CA GLU A 325 8.58 -25.87 43.61
C GLU A 325 7.65 -26.75 44.46
N ILE A 326 6.36 -26.41 44.54
CA ILE A 326 5.36 -27.22 45.24
C ILE A 326 5.26 -28.61 44.62
N LEU A 327 5.23 -28.70 43.28
CA LEU A 327 5.12 -29.97 42.57
C LEU A 327 6.37 -30.84 42.77
N ALA A 328 7.56 -30.22 42.77
CA ALA A 328 8.82 -30.92 43.06
C ALA A 328 8.86 -31.44 44.50
N ALA A 329 8.43 -30.63 45.48
CA ALA A 329 8.35 -31.05 46.87
C ALA A 329 7.34 -32.20 47.08
N ALA A 330 6.17 -32.13 46.45
CA ALA A 330 5.17 -33.19 46.49
C ALA A 330 5.68 -34.50 45.86
N THR A 331 6.42 -34.40 44.75
CA THR A 331 7.02 -35.57 44.08
C THR A 331 8.10 -36.20 44.95
N ALA A 332 8.98 -35.39 45.57
CA ALA A 332 9.99 -35.87 46.49
C ALA A 332 9.37 -36.56 47.72
N ALA A 333 8.32 -35.97 48.31
CA ALA A 333 7.60 -36.58 49.43
C ALA A 333 6.95 -37.92 49.06
N ALA A 334 6.36 -38.03 47.86
CA ALA A 334 5.79 -39.28 47.36
C ALA A 334 6.87 -40.37 47.15
N MET A 335 8.04 -40.01 46.64
CA MET A 335 9.16 -40.94 46.46
C MET A 335 9.75 -41.41 47.80
N SER A 336 9.85 -40.53 48.79
CA SER A 336 10.28 -40.90 50.15
C SER A 336 9.24 -41.76 50.88
N ALA A 337 7.94 -41.53 50.68
CA ALA A 337 6.89 -42.37 51.24
C ALA A 337 6.88 -43.79 50.63
N ALA A 338 7.16 -43.90 49.33
CA ALA A 338 7.28 -45.18 48.63
C ALA A 338 8.51 -46.01 49.08
N SER A 339 9.55 -45.38 49.64
CA SER A 339 10.72 -46.10 50.18
C SER A 339 10.52 -46.61 51.63
N LEU A 340 9.43 -46.21 52.30
CA LEU A 340 9.10 -46.62 53.68
C LEU A 340 8.06 -47.73 53.75
N THR A 341 7.51 -48.16 52.60
CA THR A 341 6.64 -49.35 52.55
C THR A 341 7.50 -50.61 52.37
N PRO A 342 7.45 -51.59 53.31
CA PRO A 342 8.15 -52.85 53.13
C PRO A 342 7.54 -53.64 51.96
N PRO A 343 8.33 -54.49 51.28
CA PRO A 343 7.81 -55.28 50.15
C PRO A 343 6.68 -56.20 50.63
N PRO A 344 5.58 -56.34 49.87
CA PRO A 344 4.57 -57.32 50.20
C PRO A 344 5.21 -58.71 50.12
N SER A 345 5.16 -59.44 51.24
CA SER A 345 5.55 -60.84 51.27
C SER A 345 4.68 -61.62 50.28
N SER A 346 5.36 -62.45 49.50
CA SER A 346 4.80 -63.35 48.49
C SER A 346 3.59 -64.14 49.01
N LEU A 347 2.43 -63.96 48.38
CA LEU A 347 1.35 -64.94 48.42
C LEU A 347 0.85 -65.22 47.00
N ASN A 348 0.78 -66.51 46.71
CA ASN A 348 0.46 -67.15 45.44
C ASN A 348 -0.85 -66.67 44.77
N PRO A 349 -0.97 -66.82 43.44
CA PRO A 349 -2.18 -66.48 42.72
C PRO A 349 -3.13 -67.69 42.70
N SER A 350 -4.35 -67.53 43.22
CA SER A 350 -5.50 -68.28 42.74
C SER A 350 -6.81 -67.67 43.23
N THR A 351 -7.76 -67.65 42.29
CA THR A 351 -9.23 -67.56 42.45
C THR A 351 -9.85 -66.20 42.13
N GLN A 352 -10.50 -66.19 40.96
CA GLN A 352 -11.47 -65.21 40.49
C GLN A 352 -12.71 -65.15 41.39
N GLY A 353 -13.29 -63.97 41.58
CA GLY A 353 -14.66 -63.80 42.11
C GLY A 353 -15.01 -62.32 42.36
N PRO A 354 -16.25 -61.85 42.08
CA PRO A 354 -16.53 -60.45 41.78
C PRO A 354 -17.17 -59.63 42.92
N LEU A 355 -17.13 -58.29 42.76
CA LEU A 355 -17.95 -57.23 43.39
C LEU A 355 -17.74 -56.92 44.89
N SER A 356 -17.31 -55.69 45.20
CA SER A 356 -18.10 -54.71 45.99
C SER A 356 -17.31 -53.40 46.21
N LYS A 357 -18.06 -52.29 46.18
CA LYS A 357 -17.67 -50.91 46.47
C LYS A 357 -17.08 -50.74 47.88
N GLY A 358 -16.18 -49.76 48.03
CA GLY A 358 -15.73 -49.23 49.31
C GLY A 358 -14.64 -48.18 49.15
N ASP A 359 -15.03 -46.92 49.22
CA ASP A 359 -14.18 -45.72 49.19
C ASP A 359 -13.09 -45.74 50.27
N LEU A 360 -11.86 -45.37 49.91
CA LEU A 360 -10.91 -44.85 50.91
C LEU A 360 -9.80 -43.96 50.34
N PHE A 361 -9.95 -43.26 49.21
CA PHE A 361 -9.06 -42.13 48.87
C PHE A 361 -9.80 -41.08 48.04
N PRO A 362 -9.82 -39.79 48.44
CA PRO A 362 -10.37 -38.74 47.61
C PRO A 362 -9.51 -38.58 46.34
N SER A 363 -10.14 -38.77 45.18
CA SER A 363 -9.57 -38.43 43.88
C SER A 363 -9.21 -36.94 43.84
N VAL A 364 -8.11 -36.59 43.16
CA VAL A 364 -7.64 -35.21 42.92
C VAL A 364 -8.75 -34.28 42.38
N ASN A 365 -9.77 -34.84 41.74
CA ASN A 365 -10.95 -34.10 41.29
C ASN A 365 -11.86 -33.53 42.40
N SER A 366 -11.62 -33.89 43.66
CA SER A 366 -12.43 -33.44 44.81
C SER A 366 -11.95 -32.14 45.46
N PHE A 367 -10.76 -31.64 45.09
CA PHE A 367 -10.19 -30.38 45.59
C PHE A 367 -10.34 -29.21 44.59
N ILE A 368 -10.96 -29.46 43.44
CA ILE A 368 -11.27 -28.41 42.48
C ILE A 368 -12.69 -27.95 42.77
N ASP A 369 -12.84 -26.76 43.35
CA ASP A 369 -14.10 -26.03 43.29
C ASP A 369 -14.41 -25.79 41.81
N LYS A 370 -15.26 -26.65 41.26
CA LYS A 370 -15.83 -26.48 39.94
C LYS A 370 -16.89 -25.39 40.05
N GLU A 371 -16.46 -24.13 40.05
CA GLU A 371 -17.35 -23.09 39.53
C GLU A 371 -17.80 -23.54 38.13
N PRO A 372 -19.09 -23.43 37.79
CA PRO A 372 -19.58 -23.85 36.49
C PRO A 372 -18.89 -22.99 35.44
N PHE A 373 -17.90 -23.57 34.76
CA PHE A 373 -17.37 -23.02 33.52
C PHE A 373 -18.57 -22.78 32.59
N PRO A 374 -18.70 -21.59 31.97
CA PRO A 374 -19.77 -21.32 31.04
C PRO A 374 -19.69 -22.38 29.94
N THR A 375 -20.65 -23.30 29.96
CA THR A 375 -20.68 -24.37 28.96
C THR A 375 -21.02 -23.75 27.62
N HIS A 376 -20.71 -24.45 26.54
CA HIS A 376 -20.99 -24.03 25.17
C HIS A 376 -22.46 -23.60 24.93
N LEU A 377 -23.38 -24.00 25.84
CA LEU A 377 -24.78 -23.61 25.89
C LEU A 377 -24.99 -22.15 26.36
N ASP A 378 -24.21 -21.65 27.33
CA ASP A 378 -24.29 -20.26 27.83
C ASP A 378 -23.77 -19.27 26.79
N THR A 379 -22.73 -19.65 26.04
CA THR A 379 -22.22 -18.86 24.91
C THR A 379 -23.24 -18.83 23.76
N ALA A 380 -23.92 -19.94 23.50
CA ALA A 380 -24.97 -20.01 22.49
C ALA A 380 -26.23 -19.21 22.89
N LEU A 381 -26.62 -19.22 24.18
CA LEU A 381 -27.71 -18.41 24.72
C LEU A 381 -27.39 -16.91 24.63
N ARG A 382 -26.15 -16.50 24.95
CA ARG A 382 -25.73 -15.09 24.77
C ARG A 382 -25.64 -14.66 23.31
N PHE A 383 -25.26 -15.56 22.41
CA PHE A 383 -25.33 -15.30 20.96
C PHE A 383 -26.78 -15.19 20.48
N ALA A 384 -27.69 -16.03 20.98
CA ALA A 384 -29.11 -15.97 20.64
C ALA A 384 -29.77 -14.68 21.18
N GLU A 385 -29.43 -14.24 22.39
CA GLU A 385 -29.87 -12.95 22.95
C GLU A 385 -29.33 -11.76 22.15
N MET A 386 -28.07 -11.80 21.70
CA MET A 386 -27.50 -10.77 20.82
C MET A 386 -28.20 -10.71 19.45
N ILE A 387 -28.50 -11.87 18.84
CA ILE A 387 -29.20 -11.93 17.55
C ILE A 387 -30.65 -11.44 17.69
N TYR A 388 -31.34 -11.79 18.78
CA TYR A 388 -32.69 -11.31 19.07
C TYR A 388 -32.72 -9.79 19.28
N PHE A 389 -31.73 -9.24 20.00
CA PHE A 389 -31.58 -7.79 20.22
C PHE A 389 -31.34 -7.02 18.90
N PHE A 390 -30.55 -7.58 17.98
CA PHE A 390 -30.33 -6.99 16.65
C PHE A 390 -31.59 -6.99 15.77
N HIS A 391 -32.39 -8.07 15.80
CA HIS A 391 -33.66 -8.12 15.07
C HIS A 391 -34.74 -7.17 15.63
N THR A 392 -34.69 -6.86 16.93
CA THR A 392 -35.61 -5.87 17.54
C THR A 392 -35.21 -4.42 17.29
N LEU A 393 -33.93 -4.14 17.00
CA LEU A 393 -33.43 -2.80 16.70
C LEU A 393 -33.53 -2.43 15.22
N PHE A 394 -33.61 -3.43 14.34
CA PHE A 394 -33.80 -3.26 12.91
C PHE A 394 -34.89 -4.24 12.44
N PRO A 395 -36.19 -3.93 12.64
CA PRO A 395 -37.23 -4.67 11.95
C PRO A 395 -37.05 -4.42 10.45
N ASP A 396 -36.87 -5.49 9.68
CA ASP A 396 -36.79 -5.44 8.23
C ASP A 396 -38.03 -4.72 7.67
N ASP A 397 -37.83 -3.56 7.03
CA ASP A 397 -38.81 -2.95 6.13
C ASP A 397 -38.83 -3.77 4.83
N HIS A 398 -39.70 -4.79 4.80
CA HIS A 398 -40.26 -5.36 3.58
C HIS A 398 -41.75 -5.65 3.74
#